data_AF-A0A1G0Z5U8-F1
#
_entry.id   AF-A0A1G0Z5U8-F1
#
_cell.length_a   1.000
_cell.length_b   1.000
_cell.length_c   1.000
_cell.angle_alpha   90.00
_cell.angle_beta   90.00
_cell.angle_gamma   90.00
#
_symmetry.space_group_name_H-M   'P 1'
#
loop_
_entity.id
_entity.type
_entity.pdbx_description
1 polymer ?
#
loop_
_entity_poly.entity_id
_entity_poly.type
_entity_poly.pdbx_seq_one_letter_code
_entity_poly.pdbx_strand_id
1 'polypeptide(L)'
;MKMNIYEVRKETLRLKLKAPDDYMRTLKENPEAVEQLVNGVGSEESITYHATPDTIELLNVNSSSHIHDWMYNFPEYFESWEDGMRWKKLADDWFYENMLTQINASWGWAFRQTRKVRAWFYYKMVRTFGAKSFWEGKQKPKDWREHREIFK
;
A
#
# COMPACT_ATOMS: atom_id res chain seq x y z
N MET A 1 -12.00 9.31 -9.56
CA MET A 1 -12.01 10.43 -8.59
C MET A 1 -11.32 9.95 -7.34
N LYS A 2 -10.28 10.65 -6.89
CA LYS A 2 -9.55 10.35 -5.65
C LYS A 2 -10.51 10.53 -4.47
N MET A 3 -10.58 9.55 -3.56
CA MET A 3 -11.32 9.70 -2.30
C MET A 3 -10.59 10.72 -1.43
N ASN A 4 -11.34 11.57 -0.75
CA ASN A 4 -10.76 12.39 0.32
C ASN A 4 -10.47 11.52 1.55
N ILE A 5 -9.64 12.02 2.46
CA ILE A 5 -9.20 11.22 3.60
C ILE A 5 -10.33 10.79 4.55
N TYR A 6 -11.42 11.56 4.63
CA TYR A 6 -12.59 11.20 5.44
C TYR A 6 -13.40 10.05 4.81
N GLU A 7 -13.47 9.99 3.48
CA GLU A 7 -14.02 8.85 2.75
C GLU A 7 -13.16 7.61 2.93
N VAL A 8 -11.83 7.76 2.84
CA VAL A 8 -10.87 6.67 3.09
C VAL A 8 -11.07 6.09 4.48
N ARG A 9 -11.10 6.95 5.51
CA ARG A 9 -11.38 6.57 6.89
C ARG A 9 -12.68 5.80 7.02
N LYS A 10 -13.77 6.32 6.44
CA LYS A 10 -15.09 5.68 6.51
C LYS A 10 -15.07 4.30 5.90
N GLU A 11 -14.46 4.13 4.73
CA GLU A 11 -14.36 2.84 4.04
C GLU A 11 -13.47 1.85 4.79
N THR A 12 -12.27 2.26 5.21
CA THR A 12 -11.34 1.42 5.99
C THR A 12 -12.02 0.84 7.22
N LEU A 13 -12.75 1.67 7.98
CA LEU A 13 -13.47 1.24 9.18
C LEU A 13 -14.68 0.36 8.84
N ARG A 14 -15.47 0.72 7.82
CA ARG A 14 -16.67 -0.03 7.40
C ARG A 14 -16.32 -1.43 6.93
N LEU A 15 -15.30 -1.56 6.10
CA LEU A 15 -14.88 -2.83 5.49
C LEU A 15 -13.91 -3.63 6.37
N LYS A 16 -13.46 -3.05 7.50
CA LYS A 16 -12.47 -3.66 8.39
C LYS A 16 -11.21 -4.09 7.63
N LEU A 17 -10.69 -3.17 6.82
CA LEU A 17 -9.45 -3.44 6.07
C LEU A 17 -8.31 -3.71 7.05
N LYS A 18 -7.43 -4.65 6.69
CA LYS A 18 -6.25 -4.99 7.48
C LYS A 18 -5.28 -3.83 7.45
N ALA A 19 -4.94 -3.29 8.61
CA ALA A 19 -4.01 -2.18 8.74
C ALA A 19 -3.28 -2.23 10.09
N PRO A 20 -2.09 -1.62 10.20
CA PRO A 20 -1.39 -1.46 11.47
C PRO A 20 -2.19 -0.64 12.49
N ASP A 21 -1.98 -0.91 13.78
CA ASP A 21 -2.70 -0.22 14.86
C ASP A 21 -2.39 1.27 14.93
N ASP A 22 -1.14 1.66 14.65
CA ASP A 22 -0.69 3.04 14.58
C ASP A 22 -1.34 3.79 13.39
N TYR A 23 -1.45 3.15 12.22
CA TYR A 23 -2.22 3.68 11.11
C TYR A 23 -3.69 3.88 11.51
N MET A 24 -4.33 2.88 12.10
CA MET A 24 -5.75 2.94 12.49
C MET A 24 -6.01 4.02 13.54
N ARG A 25 -5.11 4.17 14.51
CA ARG A 25 -5.16 5.24 15.51
C ARG A 25 -5.03 6.60 14.84
N THR A 26 -4.01 6.79 13.99
CA THR A 26 -3.75 8.06 13.30
C THR A 26 -4.91 8.42 12.38
N LEU A 27 -5.41 7.48 11.59
CA LEU A 27 -6.57 7.69 10.70
C LEU A 27 -7.84 8.10 11.48
N LYS A 28 -7.99 7.62 12.72
CA LYS A 28 -9.15 7.95 13.57
C LYS A 28 -9.01 9.32 14.23
N GLU A 29 -7.82 9.65 14.71
CA GLU A 29 -7.54 10.82 15.54
C GLU A 29 -7.12 12.04 14.72
N ASN A 30 -6.31 11.84 13.68
CA ASN A 30 -5.77 12.88 12.82
C ASN A 30 -5.63 12.39 11.37
N PRO A 31 -6.75 12.23 10.63
CA PRO A 31 -6.74 11.73 9.26
C PRO A 31 -5.84 12.55 8.33
N GLU A 32 -5.82 13.88 8.47
CA GLU A 32 -5.03 14.76 7.60
C GLU A 32 -3.52 14.49 7.69
N ALA A 33 -3.02 14.03 8.86
CA ALA A 33 -1.63 13.59 8.98
C ALA A 33 -1.33 12.34 8.14
N VAL A 34 -2.30 11.43 8.00
CA VAL A 34 -2.18 10.29 7.09
C VAL A 34 -2.09 10.79 5.65
N GLU A 35 -2.97 11.71 5.25
CA GLU A 35 -3.02 12.25 3.88
C GLU A 35 -1.73 12.96 3.44
N GLN A 36 -0.99 13.56 4.37
CA GLN A 36 0.31 14.18 4.09
C GLN A 36 1.45 13.17 3.89
N LEU A 37 1.32 11.96 4.44
CA LEU A 37 2.35 10.92 4.44
C LEU A 37 2.12 9.86 3.36
N VAL A 38 0.86 9.69 2.94
CA VAL A 38 0.49 8.72 1.92
C VAL A 38 0.16 9.45 0.62
N ASN A 39 0.85 9.10 -0.45
CA ASN A 39 0.62 9.74 -1.76
C ASN A 39 -0.62 9.17 -2.46
N GLY A 40 -1.14 8.04 -1.97
CA GLY A 40 -2.22 7.31 -2.59
C GLY A 40 -1.62 6.11 -3.29
N VAL A 41 -1.39 6.20 -4.60
CA VAL A 41 -0.81 5.10 -5.37
C VAL A 41 0.55 5.49 -5.94
N GLY A 42 1.62 5.23 -5.16
CA GLY A 42 3.02 5.32 -5.58
C GLY A 42 3.65 6.72 -5.54
N SER A 43 4.98 6.78 -5.67
CA SER A 43 5.75 8.01 -5.87
C SER A 43 5.82 8.37 -7.35
N GLU A 44 5.64 9.65 -7.72
CA GLU A 44 5.66 10.13 -9.13
C GLU A 44 6.94 9.71 -9.90
N GLU A 45 8.02 9.38 -9.19
CA GLU A 45 9.31 9.00 -9.76
C GLU A 45 9.46 7.49 -10.05
N SER A 46 8.49 6.65 -9.67
CA SER A 46 8.58 5.19 -9.82
C SER A 46 7.82 4.67 -11.04
N ILE A 47 8.42 3.73 -11.79
CA ILE A 47 7.73 2.97 -12.86
C ILE A 47 6.46 2.26 -12.34
N THR A 48 6.36 1.96 -11.04
CA THR A 48 5.18 1.33 -10.43
C THR A 48 4.02 2.30 -10.20
N TYR A 49 4.27 3.61 -10.19
CA TYR A 49 3.26 4.67 -10.12
C TYR A 49 2.30 4.61 -11.31
N HIS A 50 2.85 4.43 -12.51
CA HIS A 50 2.03 4.26 -13.73
C HIS A 50 1.39 2.87 -13.85
N ALA A 51 1.86 1.89 -13.07
CA ALA A 51 1.33 0.53 -13.12
C ALA A 51 0.10 0.33 -12.24
N THR A 52 -0.07 1.14 -11.20
CA THR A 52 -1.14 0.99 -10.20
C THR A 52 -1.98 2.27 -10.21
N PRO A 53 -3.16 2.28 -10.84
CA PRO A 53 -4.08 3.42 -10.83
C PRO A 53 -4.90 3.48 -9.54
N ASP A 54 -5.30 4.69 -9.14
CA ASP A 54 -6.28 4.98 -8.06
C ASP A 54 -7.60 4.20 -8.17
N THR A 55 -7.90 3.69 -9.36
CA THR A 55 -9.11 2.94 -9.64
C THR A 55 -8.87 1.67 -10.44
N ILE A 56 -9.52 0.58 -10.05
CA ILE A 56 -9.62 -0.66 -10.81
C ILE A 56 -11.01 -0.75 -11.45
N GLU A 57 -11.13 -0.40 -12.73
CA GLU A 57 -12.41 -0.48 -13.46
C GLU A 57 -13.55 0.22 -12.68
N LEU A 58 -13.34 1.51 -12.41
CA LEU A 58 -14.22 2.40 -11.66
C LEU A 58 -14.38 2.08 -10.16
N LEU A 59 -13.74 1.02 -9.63
CA LEU A 59 -13.63 0.81 -8.19
C LEU A 59 -12.45 1.62 -7.65
N ASN A 60 -12.70 2.57 -6.75
CA ASN A 60 -11.63 3.26 -6.03
C ASN A 60 -10.97 2.27 -5.04
N VAL A 61 -9.63 2.24 -5.04
CA VAL A 61 -8.85 1.37 -4.14
C VAL A 61 -7.95 2.14 -3.17
N ASN A 62 -8.15 3.45 -3.04
CA ASN A 62 -7.35 4.35 -2.22
C ASN A 62 -7.23 3.89 -0.77
N SER A 63 -8.28 3.34 -0.17
CA SER A 63 -8.18 2.83 1.20
C SER A 63 -7.17 1.69 1.34
N SER A 64 -7.05 0.80 0.36
CA SER A 64 -5.98 -0.20 0.33
C SER A 64 -4.61 0.44 0.13
N SER A 65 -4.52 1.41 -0.77
CA SER A 65 -3.25 2.03 -1.14
C SER A 65 -2.69 2.92 -0.02
N HIS A 66 -3.53 3.66 0.70
CA HIS A 66 -3.12 4.45 1.86
C HIS A 66 -2.50 3.57 2.96
N ILE A 67 -3.06 2.39 3.20
CA ILE A 67 -2.49 1.43 4.17
C ILE A 67 -1.12 0.92 3.67
N HIS A 68 -1.02 0.60 2.38
CA HIS A 68 0.22 0.13 1.77
C HIS A 68 1.33 1.18 1.84
N ASP A 69 1.03 2.41 1.44
CA ASP A 69 1.92 3.58 1.53
C ASP A 69 2.37 3.83 2.98
N TRP A 70 1.45 3.75 3.95
CA TRP A 70 1.81 3.89 5.36
C TRP A 70 2.82 2.83 5.81
N MET A 71 2.57 1.57 5.47
CA MET A 71 3.49 0.47 5.80
C MET A 71 4.82 0.56 5.05
N TYR A 72 4.85 1.22 3.89
CA TYR A 72 6.10 1.52 3.18
C TYR A 72 6.87 2.66 3.84
N ASN A 73 6.21 3.64 4.45
CA ASN A 73 6.87 4.71 5.19
C ASN A 73 7.33 4.28 6.60
N PHE A 74 6.55 3.45 7.29
CA PHE A 74 6.81 3.07 8.69
C PHE A 74 7.00 1.56 8.91
N PRO A 75 7.92 1.15 9.81
CA PRO A 75 8.89 1.98 10.54
C PRO A 75 10.03 2.50 9.64
N GLU A 76 10.69 3.58 10.05
CA GLU A 76 11.80 4.22 9.30
C GLU A 76 13.11 3.41 9.34
N TYR A 77 13.19 2.40 10.21
CA TYR A 77 14.37 1.55 10.40
C TYR A 77 13.98 0.10 10.68
N PHE A 78 14.80 -0.81 10.18
CA PHE A 78 14.78 -2.24 10.49
C PHE A 78 16.18 -2.68 10.91
N GLU A 79 16.27 -3.63 11.83
CA GLU A 79 17.57 -4.12 12.31
C GLU A 79 18.35 -4.84 11.20
N SER A 80 17.66 -5.67 10.42
CA SER A 80 18.21 -6.41 9.29
C SER A 80 17.42 -6.14 8.01
N TRP A 81 18.05 -6.42 6.86
CA TRP A 81 17.37 -6.41 5.57
C TRP A 81 16.22 -7.43 5.55
N GLU A 82 16.40 -8.59 6.17
CA GLU A 82 15.37 -9.63 6.23
C GLU A 82 14.11 -9.15 6.96
N ASP A 83 14.26 -8.47 8.10
CA ASP A 83 13.12 -7.93 8.85
C ASP A 83 12.33 -6.90 8.02
N GLY A 84 13.04 -6.01 7.32
CA GLY A 84 12.42 -5.07 6.41
C GLY A 84 11.69 -5.78 5.27
N MET A 85 12.28 -6.82 4.68
CA MET A 85 11.63 -7.57 3.60
C MET A 85 10.43 -8.41 4.06
N ARG A 86 10.44 -8.91 5.30
CA ARG A 86 9.26 -9.55 5.92
C ARG A 86 8.14 -8.53 6.12
N TRP A 87 8.46 -7.31 6.57
CA TRP A 87 7.49 -6.23 6.71
C TRP A 87 6.93 -5.78 5.36
N LYS A 88 7.78 -5.59 4.36
CA LYS A 88 7.37 -5.30 2.98
C LYS A 88 6.43 -6.39 2.44
N LYS A 89 6.78 -7.66 2.65
CA LYS A 89 5.93 -8.78 2.24
C LYS A 89 4.55 -8.68 2.88
N LEU A 90 4.49 -8.41 4.19
CA LEU A 90 3.23 -8.23 4.91
C LEU A 90 2.41 -7.08 4.33
N ALA A 91 3.05 -5.94 4.04
CA ALA A 91 2.41 -4.79 3.40
C ALA A 91 1.80 -5.16 2.04
N ASP A 92 2.58 -5.82 1.18
CA ASP A 92 2.11 -6.25 -0.15
C ASP A 92 0.95 -7.27 -0.06
N ASP A 93 1.02 -8.21 0.89
CA ASP A 93 -0.03 -9.21 1.14
C ASP A 93 -1.33 -8.52 1.60
N TRP A 94 -1.25 -7.61 2.58
CA TRP A 94 -2.41 -6.86 3.07
C TRP A 94 -2.99 -5.94 2.01
N PHE A 95 -2.16 -5.33 1.17
CA PHE A 95 -2.62 -4.53 0.02
C PHE A 95 -3.52 -5.36 -0.91
N TYR A 96 -3.07 -6.57 -1.27
CA TYR A 96 -3.85 -7.49 -2.11
C TYR A 96 -5.16 -7.94 -1.43
N GLU A 97 -5.09 -8.38 -0.18
CA GLU A 97 -6.26 -8.84 0.58
C GLU A 97 -7.30 -7.73 0.78
N ASN A 98 -6.84 -6.50 1.04
CA ASN A 98 -7.71 -5.34 1.16
C ASN A 98 -8.37 -5.00 -0.19
N MET A 99 -7.62 -5.04 -1.31
CA MET A 99 -8.22 -4.88 -2.64
C MET A 99 -9.30 -5.95 -2.90
N LEU A 100 -9.03 -7.21 -2.59
CA LEU A 100 -10.04 -8.27 -2.73
C LEU A 100 -11.27 -8.02 -1.86
N THR A 101 -11.07 -7.51 -0.64
CA THR A 101 -12.16 -7.15 0.28
C THR A 101 -13.04 -6.05 -0.31
N GLN A 102 -12.44 -4.96 -0.82
CA GLN A 102 -13.16 -3.89 -1.51
C GLN A 102 -13.91 -4.41 -2.74
N ILE A 103 -13.25 -5.23 -3.57
CA ILE A 103 -13.86 -5.82 -4.78
C ILE A 103 -15.07 -6.67 -4.43
N ASN A 104 -14.96 -7.52 -3.40
CA ASN A 104 -16.06 -8.38 -2.98
C ASN A 104 -17.22 -7.60 -2.36
N ALA A 105 -16.94 -6.47 -1.69
CA ALA A 105 -17.94 -5.58 -1.13
C ALA A 105 -18.54 -4.58 -2.13
N SER A 106 -17.94 -4.45 -3.32
CA SER A 106 -18.40 -3.54 -4.37
C SER A 106 -19.58 -4.08 -5.17
N TRP A 107 -20.40 -3.16 -5.69
CA TRP A 107 -21.43 -3.43 -6.69
C TRP A 107 -20.80 -3.68 -8.07
N GLY A 108 -21.56 -4.29 -8.99
CA GLY A 108 -21.08 -4.61 -10.35
C GLY A 108 -20.42 -5.97 -10.44
N TRP A 109 -21.22 -7.04 -10.31
CA TRP A 109 -20.76 -8.43 -10.40
C TRP A 109 -20.03 -8.74 -11.72
N ALA A 110 -20.42 -8.08 -12.81
CA ALA A 110 -19.84 -8.26 -14.14
C ALA A 110 -18.33 -7.92 -14.18
N PHE A 111 -17.89 -6.92 -13.41
CA PHE A 111 -16.49 -6.50 -13.35
C PHE A 111 -15.71 -7.15 -12.20
N ARG A 112 -16.35 -8.00 -11.39
CA ARG A 112 -15.71 -8.55 -10.19
C ARG A 112 -14.46 -9.37 -10.53
N GLN A 113 -14.54 -10.22 -11.56
CA GLN A 113 -13.42 -11.09 -11.93
C GLN A 113 -12.27 -10.32 -12.58
N THR A 114 -12.60 -9.39 -13.49
CA THR A 114 -11.61 -8.52 -14.14
C THR A 114 -10.89 -7.64 -13.11
N ARG A 115 -11.61 -7.10 -12.11
CA ARG A 115 -11.01 -6.40 -10.97
C ARG A 115 -10.05 -7.28 -10.17
N LYS A 116 -10.39 -8.55 -9.91
CA LYS A 116 -9.50 -9.49 -9.20
C LYS A 116 -8.23 -9.79 -10.00
N VAL A 117 -8.35 -9.97 -11.31
CA VAL A 117 -7.18 -10.16 -12.20
C VAL A 117 -6.26 -8.95 -12.15
N ARG A 118 -6.81 -7.74 -12.21
CA ARG A 118 -6.01 -6.50 -12.07
C ARG A 118 -5.38 -6.35 -10.69
N ALA A 119 -6.12 -6.61 -9.61
CA ALA A 119 -5.59 -6.58 -8.25
C ALA A 119 -4.41 -7.57 -8.08
N TRP A 120 -4.52 -8.76 -8.68
CA TRP A 120 -3.42 -9.72 -8.69
C TRP A 120 -2.20 -9.22 -9.49
N PHE A 121 -2.44 -8.58 -10.64
CA PHE A 121 -1.36 -7.95 -11.41
C PHE A 121 -0.63 -6.87 -10.59
N TYR A 122 -1.35 -6.01 -9.88
CA TYR A 122 -0.72 -4.99 -9.01
C TYR A 122 0.05 -5.60 -7.86
N TYR A 123 -0.52 -6.60 -7.19
CA TYR A 123 0.20 -7.39 -6.20
C TYR A 123 1.51 -7.94 -6.77
N LYS A 124 1.49 -8.53 -7.97
CA LYS A 124 2.71 -9.02 -8.64
C LYS A 124 3.72 -7.90 -8.91
N MET A 125 3.27 -6.73 -9.35
CA MET A 125 4.14 -5.58 -9.60
C MET A 125 4.86 -5.10 -8.33
N VAL A 126 4.14 -4.88 -7.22
CA VAL A 126 4.75 -4.43 -5.96
C VAL A 126 5.66 -5.49 -5.34
N ARG A 127 5.31 -6.78 -5.49
CA ARG A 127 6.15 -7.89 -5.04
C ARG A 127 7.49 -7.97 -5.80
N THR A 128 7.47 -7.73 -7.11
CA THR A 128 8.65 -7.85 -7.96
C THR A 128 9.52 -6.59 -7.96
N PHE A 129 8.92 -5.41 -8.01
CA PHE A 129 9.65 -4.15 -8.24
C PHE A 129 9.66 -3.21 -7.04
N GLY A 130 8.82 -3.43 -6.03
CA GLY A 130 8.65 -2.47 -4.92
C GLY A 130 9.80 -2.44 -3.91
N ALA A 131 10.85 -3.26 -4.04
CA ALA A 131 11.91 -3.34 -3.02
C ALA A 131 12.68 -2.02 -2.89
N LYS A 132 13.01 -1.38 -4.01
CA LYS A 132 13.72 -0.09 -3.98
C LYS A 132 12.85 1.01 -3.34
N SER A 133 11.61 1.16 -3.77
CA SER A 133 10.67 2.13 -3.19
C SER A 133 10.36 1.87 -1.71
N PHE A 134 10.34 0.60 -1.29
CA PHE A 134 10.15 0.25 0.12
C PHE A 134 11.31 0.74 0.99
N TRP A 135 12.56 0.65 0.52
CA TRP A 135 13.73 1.08 1.28
C TRP A 135 14.05 2.58 1.12
N GLU A 136 13.35 3.27 0.23
CA GLU A 136 13.51 4.70 -0.01
C GLU A 136 13.17 5.51 1.26
N GLY A 137 14.02 6.49 1.60
CA GLY A 137 13.86 7.30 2.81
C GLY A 137 14.16 6.60 4.14
N LYS A 138 14.29 5.26 4.16
CA LYS A 138 14.59 4.50 5.39
C LYS A 138 16.07 4.52 5.74
N GLN A 139 16.35 4.38 7.03
CA GLN A 139 17.70 4.13 7.51
C GLN A 139 18.20 2.76 7.06
N LYS A 140 19.46 2.70 6.63
CA LYS A 140 20.08 1.46 6.14
C LYS A 140 20.21 0.46 7.30
N PRO A 141 19.76 -0.81 7.14
CA PRO A 141 19.93 -1.85 8.15
C PRO A 141 21.41 -2.25 8.28
N LYS A 142 21.79 -2.97 9.34
CA LYS A 142 23.22 -3.28 9.63
C LYS A 142 23.92 -4.03 8.48
N ASP A 143 23.19 -4.91 7.81
CA ASP A 143 23.59 -5.80 6.72
C ASP A 143 23.36 -5.20 5.32
N TRP A 144 23.03 -3.90 5.19
CA TRP A 144 22.71 -3.26 3.90
C TRP A 144 23.80 -3.44 2.83
N ARG A 145 25.06 -3.62 3.24
CA ARG A 145 26.21 -3.80 2.34
C ARG A 145 26.18 -5.10 1.54
N GLU A 146 25.36 -6.07 1.94
CA GLU A 146 25.14 -7.32 1.21
C GLU A 146 24.10 -7.15 0.09
N HIS A 147 23.33 -6.05 0.13
CA HIS A 147 22.20 -5.75 -0.77
C HIS A 147 22.35 -4.39 -1.47
N ARG A 148 23.60 -4.00 -1.80
CA ARG A 148 23.93 -2.64 -2.28
C ARG A 148 23.19 -2.24 -3.54
N GLU A 149 22.76 -3.19 -4.36
CA GLU A 149 21.97 -2.97 -5.58
C GLU A 149 20.61 -2.31 -5.30
N ILE A 150 20.03 -2.51 -4.11
CA ILE A 150 18.76 -1.90 -3.71
C ILE A 150 18.97 -0.50 -3.12
N PHE A 151 20.10 -0.26 -2.47
CA PHE A 151 20.44 1.00 -1.79
C PHE A 151 21.28 1.98 -2.64
N LYS A 152 21.41 1.72 -3.94
CA LYS A 152 22.04 2.58 -4.95
C LYS A 152 20.98 3.33 -5.77
#